data_AF-A0A3D1ZIK7-F1
#
_entry.id   AF-A0A3D1ZIK7-F1
#
_cell.length_a   1.000
_cell.length_b   1.000
_cell.length_c   1.000
_cell.angle_alpha   90.00
_cell.angle_beta   90.00
_cell.angle_gamma   90.00
#
_symmetry.space_group_name_H-M   'P 1'
#
loop_
_entity.id
_entity.type
_entity.pdbx_description
1 polymer ?
#
loop_
_entity_poly.entity_id
_entity_poly.type
_entity_poly.pdbx_seq_one_letter_code
_entity_poly.pdbx_strand_id
1 'polypeptide(L)'
;VTPHHLTLTDEAVMGRAGSDESAFGPLGSAAYDTYAKVNPPLRARADMEAMVAGLRDGVIDVIATDHAPHNSVEKLCTFQEAAMGISVLETALGSLMSLAHSGDVPLRVIIDKLTTAPAKFLGRSDIGTLQDGALADVTILDPAAEWVVDSDKFVSRGKNSPFHGSTLSGQVVTTIVDGKIAFAVNSTEMNKN
;
A
#
# COMPACT_ATOMS: atom_id res chain seq x y z
N VAL A 1 -5.53 1.16 10.95
CA VAL A 1 -5.76 1.91 9.69
C VAL A 1 -5.08 1.17 8.55
N THR A 2 -5.43 1.46 7.29
CA THR A 2 -4.77 0.82 6.13
C THR A 2 -3.89 1.81 5.35
N PRO A 3 -2.85 1.33 4.64
CA PRO A 3 -2.01 2.18 3.80
C PRO A 3 -2.80 2.96 2.76
N HIS A 4 -3.78 2.34 2.10
CA HIS A 4 -4.59 3.01 1.09
C HIS A 4 -5.45 4.14 1.69
N HIS A 5 -5.93 4.02 2.92
CA HIS A 5 -6.62 5.13 3.60
C HIS A 5 -5.67 6.26 4.04
N LEU A 6 -4.38 5.98 4.20
CA LEU A 6 -3.37 6.98 4.57
C LEU A 6 -2.74 7.68 3.36
N THR A 7 -2.94 7.17 2.14
CA THR A 7 -2.17 7.58 0.96
C THR A 7 -3.01 7.82 -0.29
N LEU A 8 -4.25 7.35 -0.32
CA LEU A 8 -5.21 7.60 -1.40
C LEU A 8 -6.41 8.38 -0.87
N THR A 9 -7.01 9.14 -1.78
CA THR A 9 -8.27 9.87 -1.58
C THR A 9 -9.36 9.28 -2.47
N ASP A 10 -10.59 9.75 -2.31
CA ASP A 10 -11.70 9.50 -3.23
C ASP A 10 -11.40 9.91 -4.69
N GLU A 11 -10.43 10.79 -4.93
CA GLU A 11 -9.92 11.12 -6.27
C GLU A 11 -9.41 9.87 -7.01
N ALA A 12 -8.87 8.87 -6.30
CA ALA A 12 -8.44 7.61 -6.92
C ALA A 12 -9.61 6.84 -7.55
N VAL A 13 -10.85 7.05 -7.08
CA VAL A 13 -12.06 6.45 -7.65
C VAL A 13 -12.50 7.15 -8.92
N MET A 14 -12.15 8.43 -9.12
CA MET A 14 -12.63 9.26 -10.23
C MET A 14 -12.01 8.88 -11.59
N GLY A 15 -11.23 7.79 -11.65
CA GLY A 15 -10.55 7.32 -12.84
C GLY A 15 -9.41 8.25 -13.26
N ARG A 16 -8.83 8.01 -14.43
CA ARG A 16 -7.86 8.93 -15.04
C ARG A 16 -8.61 10.06 -15.74
N ALA A 17 -9.37 10.85 -14.97
CA ALA A 17 -10.00 12.06 -15.46
C ALA A 17 -8.90 13.06 -15.87
N GLY A 18 -8.64 13.13 -17.18
CA GLY A 18 -7.52 13.88 -17.75
C GLY A 18 -7.31 13.65 -19.25
N SER A 19 -8.03 12.71 -19.88
CA SER A 19 -8.22 12.78 -21.33
C SER A 19 -9.17 13.94 -21.65
N ASP A 20 -8.89 14.67 -22.72
CA ASP A 20 -9.57 15.87 -23.26
C ASP A 20 -11.09 15.75 -23.56
N GLU A 21 -11.86 15.00 -22.78
CA GLU A 21 -13.29 14.81 -22.98
C GLU A 21 -14.10 15.83 -22.17
N SER A 22 -15.07 16.44 -22.87
CA SER A 22 -16.08 17.34 -22.31
C SER A 22 -16.68 16.80 -21.00
N ALA A 23 -16.89 17.67 -20.01
CA ALA A 23 -17.63 17.36 -18.78
C ALA A 23 -19.08 16.85 -19.03
N PHE A 24 -19.55 16.94 -20.28
CA PHE A 24 -20.86 16.45 -20.74
C PHE A 24 -20.77 15.28 -21.73
N GLY A 25 -19.60 14.66 -21.89
CA GLY A 25 -19.41 13.46 -22.71
C GLY A 25 -20.02 12.20 -22.08
N PRO A 26 -20.28 11.14 -22.87
CA PRO A 26 -20.70 9.85 -22.32
C PRO A 26 -19.61 9.28 -21.41
N LEU A 27 -20.01 8.63 -20.31
CA LEU A 27 -19.06 7.97 -19.43
C LEU A 27 -18.34 6.85 -20.19
N GLY A 28 -17.03 7.00 -20.37
CA GLY A 28 -16.15 5.98 -20.94
C GLY A 28 -15.65 4.98 -19.90
N SER A 29 -14.79 4.06 -20.32
CA SER A 29 -14.12 3.09 -19.43
C SER A 29 -13.18 3.73 -18.40
N ALA A 30 -12.86 5.02 -18.55
CA ALA A 30 -12.05 5.80 -17.61
C ALA A 30 -12.89 6.66 -16.64
N ALA A 31 -14.23 6.52 -16.65
CA ALA A 31 -15.13 7.32 -15.82
C ALA A 31 -14.92 7.13 -14.30
N TYR A 32 -14.46 5.94 -13.91
CA TYR A 32 -14.09 5.61 -12.55
C TYR A 32 -13.10 4.46 -12.54
N ASP A 33 -12.33 4.34 -11.46
CA ASP A 33 -11.46 3.20 -11.24
C ASP A 33 -12.07 2.25 -10.20
N THR A 34 -12.58 1.12 -10.66
CA THR A 34 -13.09 0.08 -9.76
C THR A 34 -11.97 -0.55 -8.93
N TYR A 35 -10.71 -0.45 -9.34
CA TYR A 35 -9.55 -0.94 -8.59
C TYR A 35 -9.21 -0.02 -7.41
N ALA A 36 -9.90 1.10 -7.24
CA ALA A 36 -9.89 1.92 -6.03
C ALA A 36 -11.10 1.68 -5.10
N LYS A 37 -12.05 0.79 -5.49
CA LYS A 37 -13.25 0.49 -4.70
C LYS A 37 -12.96 -0.42 -3.50
N VAL A 38 -13.12 0.11 -2.29
CA VAL A 38 -12.88 -0.55 -0.99
C VAL A 38 -14.00 -0.26 0.02
N ASN A 39 -14.04 -1.05 1.10
CA ASN A 39 -14.93 -0.83 2.24
C ASN A 39 -14.13 -0.95 3.56
N PRO A 40 -14.02 0.11 4.39
CA PRO A 40 -14.60 1.45 4.23
C PRO A 40 -14.13 2.17 2.95
N PRO A 41 -14.91 3.12 2.40
CA PRO A 41 -14.54 3.80 1.16
C PRO A 41 -13.43 4.84 1.41
N LEU A 42 -12.61 5.06 0.39
CA LEU A 42 -11.68 6.19 0.34
C LEU A 42 -12.45 7.51 0.51
N ARG A 43 -11.82 8.47 1.18
CA ARG A 43 -12.45 9.72 1.59
C ARG A 43 -11.71 10.93 1.03
N ALA A 44 -12.27 12.10 1.29
CA ALA A 44 -11.68 13.35 0.88
C ALA A 44 -10.30 13.53 1.53
N ARG A 45 -9.48 14.39 0.92
CA ARG A 45 -8.12 14.69 1.39
C ARG A 45 -8.05 15.08 2.88
N ALA A 46 -9.00 15.87 3.36
CA ALA A 46 -9.06 16.27 4.76
C ALA A 46 -9.21 15.09 5.74
N ASP A 47 -9.97 14.06 5.37
CA ASP A 47 -10.12 12.85 6.20
C ASP A 47 -8.82 12.02 6.20
N MET A 48 -8.15 11.93 5.04
CA MET A 48 -6.85 11.27 4.92
C MET A 48 -5.79 11.98 5.78
N GLU A 49 -5.70 13.31 5.71
CA GLU A 49 -4.80 14.13 6.53
C GLU A 49 -5.09 13.96 8.03
N ALA A 50 -6.36 13.87 8.43
CA ALA A 50 -6.74 13.60 9.82
C ALA A 50 -6.29 12.20 10.27
N MET A 51 -6.37 11.17 9.41
CA MET A 51 -5.84 9.85 9.71
C MET A 51 -4.31 9.84 9.80
N VAL A 52 -3.62 10.58 8.94
CA VAL A 52 -2.16 10.75 8.99
C VAL A 52 -1.75 11.42 10.31
N ALA A 53 -2.45 12.48 10.72
CA ALA A 53 -2.23 13.11 12.03
C ALA A 53 -2.50 12.13 13.18
N GLY A 54 -3.60 11.37 13.13
CA GLY A 54 -3.93 10.36 14.13
C GLY A 54 -2.86 9.25 14.25
N LEU A 55 -2.25 8.86 13.14
CA LEU A 55 -1.12 7.92 13.13
C LEU A 55 0.13 8.54 13.77
N ARG A 56 0.49 9.76 13.35
CA ARG A 56 1.66 10.49 13.86
C ARG A 56 1.55 10.74 15.36
N ASP A 57 0.38 11.14 15.83
CA ASP A 57 0.12 11.55 17.21
C ASP A 57 -0.15 10.35 18.14
N GLY A 58 -0.14 9.13 17.58
CA GLY A 58 -0.27 7.88 18.34
C GLY A 58 -1.71 7.50 18.71
N VAL A 59 -2.72 8.23 18.20
CA VAL A 59 -4.13 7.88 18.34
C VAL A 59 -4.46 6.58 17.62
N ILE A 60 -3.78 6.30 16.50
CA ILE A 60 -3.92 5.05 15.75
C ILE A 60 -2.82 4.07 16.18
N ASP A 61 -3.23 2.89 16.63
CA ASP A 61 -2.32 1.90 17.19
C ASP A 61 -1.56 1.05 16.15
N VAL A 62 -2.22 0.72 15.02
CA VAL A 62 -1.75 -0.30 14.08
C VAL A 62 -2.05 0.07 12.63
N ILE A 63 -1.11 -0.25 11.74
CA ILE A 63 -1.31 -0.29 10.29
C ILE A 63 -1.47 -1.76 9.85
N ALA A 64 -2.53 -2.04 9.09
CA ALA A 64 -2.77 -3.34 8.46
C ALA A 64 -3.27 -3.13 7.03
N THR A 65 -3.00 -4.03 6.10
CA THR A 65 -3.24 -3.76 4.68
C THR A 65 -4.69 -3.86 4.23
N ASP A 66 -5.47 -4.72 4.91
CA ASP A 66 -6.78 -5.20 4.42
C ASP A 66 -6.69 -5.67 2.95
N HIS A 67 -5.66 -6.48 2.68
CA HIS A 67 -5.44 -7.04 1.36
C HIS A 67 -6.56 -8.02 1.00
N ALA A 68 -7.46 -7.58 0.10
CA ALA A 68 -8.67 -8.30 -0.31
C ALA A 68 -8.74 -8.38 -1.84
N PRO A 69 -7.94 -9.26 -2.47
CA PRO A 69 -7.87 -9.36 -3.92
C PRO A 69 -9.13 -9.98 -4.52
N HIS A 70 -9.51 -9.49 -5.70
CA HIS A 70 -10.66 -9.96 -6.48
C HIS A 70 -10.25 -10.31 -7.89
N ASN A 71 -11.03 -11.15 -8.56
CA ASN A 71 -10.75 -11.49 -9.95
C ASN A 71 -11.09 -10.30 -10.87
N SER A 72 -10.57 -10.31 -12.10
CA SER A 72 -10.77 -9.19 -13.04
C SER A 72 -12.23 -8.99 -13.42
N VAL A 73 -13.04 -10.06 -13.53
CA VAL A 73 -14.47 -9.97 -13.89
C VAL A 73 -15.28 -9.26 -12.81
N GLU A 74 -14.95 -9.50 -11.53
CA GLU A 74 -15.57 -8.83 -10.37
C GLU A 74 -15.21 -7.35 -10.26
N LYS A 75 -14.20 -6.89 -11.02
CA LYS A 75 -13.75 -5.50 -11.01
C LYS A 75 -14.05 -4.79 -12.33
N LEU A 76 -14.06 -5.49 -13.47
CA LEU A 76 -14.36 -4.94 -14.80
C LEU A 76 -15.87 -4.91 -15.06
N CYS A 77 -16.60 -4.21 -14.20
CA CYS A 77 -18.05 -4.00 -14.29
C CYS A 77 -18.41 -2.58 -13.81
N THR A 78 -19.71 -2.30 -13.65
CA THR A 78 -20.11 -0.96 -13.19
C THR A 78 -19.59 -0.68 -11.78
N PHE A 79 -19.36 0.59 -11.44
CA PHE A 79 -18.83 0.93 -10.11
C PHE A 79 -19.71 0.38 -8.99
N GLN A 80 -21.04 0.37 -9.16
CA GLN A 80 -22.00 -0.16 -8.19
C GLN A 80 -21.82 -1.67 -8.00
N GLU A 81 -21.63 -2.42 -9.08
CA GLU A 81 -21.49 -3.89 -9.06
C GLU A 81 -20.10 -4.37 -8.64
N ALA A 82 -19.05 -3.57 -8.86
CA ALA A 82 -17.67 -3.99 -8.61
C ALA A 82 -17.45 -4.45 -7.16
N ALA A 83 -16.69 -5.51 -6.96
CA ALA A 83 -16.40 -6.00 -5.62
C ALA A 83 -15.58 -4.97 -4.80
N MET A 84 -15.85 -4.91 -3.49
CA MET A 84 -15.10 -4.11 -2.53
C MET A 84 -13.82 -4.85 -2.13
N GLY A 85 -12.66 -4.28 -2.42
CA GLY A 85 -11.37 -4.90 -2.08
C GLY A 85 -10.31 -4.71 -3.15
N ILE A 86 -9.05 -4.63 -2.71
CA ILE A 86 -7.89 -4.28 -3.54
C ILE A 86 -6.63 -5.09 -3.19
N SER A 87 -5.76 -5.21 -4.20
CA SER A 87 -4.43 -5.80 -4.06
C SER A 87 -3.39 -4.75 -3.68
N VAL A 88 -2.95 -4.75 -2.42
CA VAL A 88 -2.06 -3.70 -1.87
C VAL A 88 -0.99 -4.23 -0.90
N LEU A 89 -0.87 -5.54 -0.71
CA LEU A 89 0.13 -6.08 0.22
C LEU A 89 1.56 -5.71 -0.20
N GLU A 90 1.87 -5.85 -1.48
CA GLU A 90 3.22 -5.59 -2.03
C GLU A 90 3.53 -4.09 -2.19
N THR A 91 2.51 -3.23 -2.26
CA THR A 91 2.66 -1.77 -2.36
C THR A 91 2.59 -1.07 -1.00
N ALA A 92 2.28 -1.80 0.08
CA ALA A 92 2.02 -1.22 1.39
C ALA A 92 3.18 -0.33 1.88
N LEU A 93 4.41 -0.85 1.90
CA LEU A 93 5.57 -0.08 2.34
C LEU A 93 5.82 1.12 1.41
N GLY A 94 5.91 0.90 0.10
CA GLY A 94 6.20 1.97 -0.87
C GLY A 94 5.18 3.10 -0.84
N SER A 95 3.89 2.79 -0.63
CA SER A 95 2.87 3.83 -0.45
C SER A 95 3.09 4.63 0.84
N LEU A 96 3.36 3.97 1.98
CA LEU A 96 3.59 4.61 3.27
C LEU A 96 4.88 5.45 3.29
N MET A 97 5.89 5.07 2.51
CA MET A 97 7.14 5.82 2.39
C MET A 97 6.92 7.24 1.86
N SER A 98 5.83 7.50 1.12
CA SER A 98 5.44 8.88 0.75
C SER A 98 5.28 9.79 1.97
N LEU A 99 4.70 9.29 3.07
CA LEU A 99 4.52 10.02 4.33
C LEU A 99 5.83 10.23 5.09
N ALA A 100 6.77 9.29 4.95
CA ALA A 100 8.11 9.43 5.52
C ALA A 100 8.93 10.47 4.75
N HIS A 101 8.85 10.45 3.41
CA HIS A 101 9.57 11.37 2.53
C HIS A 101 9.03 12.80 2.62
N SER A 102 7.71 12.98 2.77
CA SER A 102 7.11 14.31 3.01
C SER A 102 7.41 14.87 4.40
N GLY A 103 7.78 14.00 5.35
CA GLY A 103 8.00 14.35 6.76
C GLY A 103 6.72 14.36 7.60
N ASP A 104 5.58 13.95 7.05
CA ASP A 104 4.30 13.91 7.76
C ASP A 104 4.29 12.87 8.89
N VAL A 105 4.92 11.71 8.65
CA VAL A 105 5.04 10.63 9.64
C VAL A 105 6.48 10.12 9.66
N PRO A 106 7.18 10.15 10.81
CA PRO A 106 8.53 9.61 10.88
C PRO A 106 8.58 8.12 10.53
N LEU A 107 9.56 7.70 9.72
CA LEU A 107 9.71 6.30 9.29
C LEU A 107 9.68 5.30 10.47
N ARG A 108 10.31 5.63 11.60
CA ARG A 108 10.29 4.79 12.81
C ARG A 108 8.87 4.51 13.32
N VAL A 109 7.95 5.46 13.19
CA VAL A 109 6.54 5.31 13.59
C VAL A 109 5.86 4.37 12.60
N ILE A 110 6.09 4.52 11.30
CA ILE A 110 5.54 3.61 10.29
C ILE A 110 5.98 2.17 10.55
N ILE A 111 7.28 1.95 10.77
CA ILE A 111 7.85 0.62 11.07
C ILE A 111 7.24 0.06 12.37
N ASP A 112 7.20 0.83 13.46
CA ASP A 112 6.57 0.43 14.74
C ASP A 112 5.12 -0.02 14.53
N LYS A 113 4.32 0.78 13.83
CA LYS A 113 2.90 0.54 13.59
C LYS A 113 2.61 -0.65 12.65
N LEU A 114 3.58 -1.06 11.85
CA LEU A 114 3.52 -2.27 11.01
C LEU A 114 4.05 -3.53 11.72
N THR A 115 4.90 -3.40 12.73
CA THR A 115 5.69 -4.53 13.27
C THR A 115 5.54 -4.68 14.78
N THR A 116 6.20 -3.84 15.57
CA THR A 116 6.25 -3.93 17.04
C THR A 116 4.89 -3.68 17.69
N ALA A 117 4.12 -2.68 17.25
CA ALA A 117 2.82 -2.37 17.85
C ALA A 117 1.79 -3.49 17.65
N PRO A 118 1.61 -4.09 16.45
CA PRO A 118 0.79 -5.28 16.28
C PRO A 118 1.25 -6.47 17.12
N ALA A 119 2.56 -6.75 17.17
CA ALA A 119 3.11 -7.84 17.99
C ALA A 119 2.78 -7.67 19.47
N LYS A 120 2.97 -6.45 19.99
CA LYS A 120 2.61 -6.08 21.37
C LYS A 120 1.12 -6.23 21.63
N PHE A 121 0.26 -5.78 20.71
CA PHE A 121 -1.19 -5.95 20.83
C PHE A 121 -1.61 -7.42 20.93
N LEU A 122 -0.94 -8.29 20.18
CA LEU A 122 -1.15 -9.74 20.22
C LEU A 122 -0.49 -10.45 21.42
N GLY A 123 0.23 -9.70 22.28
CA GLY A 123 0.96 -10.27 23.42
C GLY A 123 2.16 -11.14 23.01
N ARG A 124 2.75 -10.88 21.84
CA ARG A 124 3.88 -11.65 21.29
C ARG A 124 5.16 -10.83 21.34
N SER A 125 6.15 -11.30 22.10
CA SER A 125 7.46 -10.66 22.25
C SER A 125 8.55 -11.26 21.35
N ASP A 126 8.24 -12.37 20.67
CA ASP A 126 9.14 -13.15 19.82
C ASP A 126 9.09 -12.74 18.33
N ILE A 127 8.16 -11.85 17.96
CA ILE A 127 8.01 -11.26 16.62
C ILE A 127 7.96 -9.73 16.69
N GLY A 128 8.16 -9.05 15.54
CA GLY A 128 8.08 -7.59 15.45
C GLY A 128 9.19 -6.88 16.22
N THR A 129 10.34 -7.53 16.38
CA THR A 129 11.51 -7.06 17.13
C THR A 129 12.79 -7.53 16.46
N LEU A 130 13.89 -6.82 16.67
CA LEU A 130 15.25 -7.19 16.23
C LEU A 130 16.16 -7.55 17.42
N GLN A 131 15.57 -7.97 18.54
CA GLN A 131 16.31 -8.38 19.73
C GLN A 131 16.95 -9.77 19.56
N ASP A 132 18.11 -9.95 20.20
CA ASP A 132 18.77 -11.25 20.25
C ASP A 132 17.84 -12.34 20.81
N GLY A 133 17.80 -13.49 20.14
CA GLY A 133 16.97 -14.64 20.52
C GLY A 133 15.52 -14.61 20.01
N ALA A 134 15.08 -13.54 19.35
CA ALA A 134 13.80 -13.49 18.64
C ALA A 134 13.85 -14.22 17.28
N LEU A 135 12.69 -14.40 16.64
CA LEU A 135 12.64 -14.93 15.27
C LEU A 135 13.38 -14.01 14.30
N ALA A 136 14.18 -14.59 13.41
CA ALA A 136 14.96 -13.86 12.42
C ALA A 136 14.10 -13.45 11.21
N ASP A 137 13.02 -12.71 11.49
CA ASP A 137 12.12 -12.11 10.52
C ASP A 137 12.59 -10.68 10.25
N VAL A 138 13.23 -10.45 9.10
CA VAL A 138 13.90 -9.18 8.78
C VAL A 138 13.55 -8.73 7.38
N THR A 139 13.19 -7.46 7.25
CA THR A 139 13.02 -6.81 5.94
C THR A 139 14.12 -5.78 5.75
N ILE A 140 14.86 -5.90 4.65
CA ILE A 140 15.84 -4.92 4.18
C ILE A 140 15.14 -4.06 3.13
N LEU A 141 15.18 -2.75 3.32
CA LEU A 141 14.56 -1.77 2.44
C LEU A 141 15.59 -0.77 1.94
N ASP A 142 15.48 -0.38 0.67
CA ASP A 142 16.14 0.79 0.13
C ASP A 142 15.11 1.93 0.14
N PRO A 143 15.26 2.94 1.00
CA PRO A 143 14.29 4.02 1.11
C PRO A 143 14.27 4.94 -0.11
N ALA A 144 15.35 5.00 -0.90
CA ALA A 144 15.46 5.91 -2.05
C ALA A 144 15.12 5.23 -3.38
N ALA A 145 15.14 3.89 -3.44
CA ALA A 145 14.81 3.14 -4.65
C ALA A 145 13.40 3.47 -5.16
N GLU A 146 13.32 3.92 -6.41
CA GLU A 146 12.07 4.14 -7.12
C GLU A 146 11.73 2.93 -7.99
N TRP A 147 10.45 2.62 -8.09
CA TRP A 147 9.96 1.56 -8.97
C TRP A 147 8.55 1.90 -9.49
N VAL A 148 8.29 1.49 -10.74
CA VAL A 148 6.96 1.56 -11.32
C VAL A 148 6.20 0.32 -10.90
N VAL A 149 5.04 0.52 -10.28
CA VAL A 149 4.18 -0.56 -9.82
C VAL A 149 3.60 -1.29 -11.03
N ASP A 150 3.99 -2.55 -11.17
CA ASP A 150 3.44 -3.46 -12.17
C ASP A 150 2.70 -4.59 -11.43
N SER A 151 1.38 -4.42 -11.27
CA SER A 151 0.58 -5.40 -10.51
C SER A 151 0.53 -6.77 -11.19
N ASP A 152 0.78 -6.87 -12.50
CA ASP A 152 0.84 -8.15 -13.21
C ASP A 152 2.03 -9.00 -12.71
N LYS A 153 3.10 -8.35 -12.25
CA LYS A 153 4.28 -8.99 -11.66
C LYS A 153 4.17 -9.31 -10.17
N PHE A 154 3.08 -8.92 -9.51
CA PHE A 154 2.90 -9.25 -8.09
C PHE A 154 3.01 -10.74 -7.82
N VAL A 155 3.62 -11.10 -6.70
CA VAL A 155 3.65 -12.50 -6.23
C VAL A 155 2.25 -12.93 -5.80
N SER A 156 1.45 -12.01 -5.25
CA SER A 156 0.04 -12.23 -4.95
C SER A 156 -0.74 -12.60 -6.20
N ARG A 157 -1.75 -13.47 -6.02
CA ARG A 157 -2.72 -13.80 -7.06
C ARG A 157 -3.59 -12.60 -7.45
N GLY A 158 -3.73 -11.61 -6.57
CA GLY A 158 -4.50 -10.40 -6.80
C GLY A 158 -3.75 -9.39 -7.66
N LYS A 159 -4.35 -9.00 -8.78
CA LYS A 159 -3.76 -8.05 -9.75
C LYS A 159 -4.47 -6.69 -9.76
N ASN A 160 -5.60 -6.58 -9.04
CA ASN A 160 -6.43 -5.38 -8.96
C ASN A 160 -5.86 -4.37 -7.94
N SER A 161 -4.85 -3.60 -8.35
CA SER A 161 -4.24 -2.56 -7.52
C SER A 161 -4.51 -1.17 -8.10
N PRO A 162 -4.95 -0.19 -7.30
CA PRO A 162 -5.09 1.20 -7.75
C PRO A 162 -3.73 1.87 -8.00
N PHE A 163 -2.65 1.26 -7.51
CA PHE A 163 -1.29 1.76 -7.73
C PHE A 163 -0.69 1.32 -9.06
N HIS A 164 -1.35 0.47 -9.86
CA HIS A 164 -0.79 -0.03 -11.12
C HIS A 164 -0.40 1.13 -12.06
N GLY A 165 0.85 1.13 -12.50
CA GLY A 165 1.46 2.15 -13.36
C GLY A 165 1.93 3.41 -12.63
N SER A 166 1.73 3.52 -11.31
CA SER A 166 2.29 4.63 -10.51
C SER A 166 3.75 4.36 -10.15
N THR A 167 4.53 5.42 -9.91
CA THR A 167 5.88 5.32 -9.35
C THR A 167 5.81 5.44 -7.83
N LEU A 168 6.39 4.49 -7.11
CA LEU A 168 6.60 4.56 -5.66
C LEU A 168 8.08 4.67 -5.35
N SER A 169 8.41 5.32 -4.24
CA SER A 169 9.77 5.45 -3.72
C SER A 169 9.85 4.77 -2.35
N GLY A 170 10.92 4.00 -2.14
CA GLY A 170 11.07 3.10 -1.01
C GLY A 170 10.64 1.68 -1.38
N GLN A 171 11.62 0.80 -1.53
CA GLN A 171 11.42 -0.57 -2.00
C GLN A 171 11.94 -1.59 -0.99
N VAL A 172 11.19 -2.69 -0.79
CA VAL A 172 11.71 -3.87 -0.11
C VAL A 172 12.72 -4.55 -1.03
N VAL A 173 13.96 -4.69 -0.57
CA VAL A 173 15.05 -5.34 -1.33
C VAL A 173 15.17 -6.80 -0.96
N THR A 174 14.97 -7.14 0.32
CA THR A 174 15.07 -8.53 0.80
C THR A 174 14.13 -8.76 1.98
N THR A 175 13.49 -9.92 2.00
CA THR A 175 12.72 -10.41 3.14
C THR A 175 13.28 -11.74 3.59
N ILE A 176 13.61 -11.81 4.87
CA ILE A 176 14.10 -13.00 5.56
C ILE A 176 13.00 -13.42 6.54
N VAL A 177 12.65 -14.71 6.55
CA VAL A 177 11.67 -15.31 7.46
C VAL A 177 12.32 -16.50 8.12
N ASP A 178 12.34 -16.52 9.45
CA ASP A 178 13.01 -17.57 10.25
C ASP A 178 14.45 -17.84 9.77
N GLY A 179 15.19 -16.76 9.48
CA GLY A 179 16.59 -16.81 9.05
C GLY A 179 16.81 -17.26 7.59
N LYS A 180 15.75 -17.48 6.81
CA LYS A 180 15.82 -17.89 5.39
C LYS A 180 15.34 -16.77 4.49
N ILE A 181 16.08 -16.50 3.41
CA ILE A 181 15.66 -15.53 2.39
C ILE A 181 14.40 -16.07 1.70
N ALA A 182 13.29 -15.37 1.89
CA ALA A 182 12.00 -15.66 1.28
C ALA A 182 11.76 -14.81 0.01
N PHE A 183 12.37 -13.62 -0.04
CA PHE A 183 12.31 -12.71 -1.17
C PHE A 183 13.62 -11.94 -1.31
N ALA A 184 14.06 -11.72 -2.54
CA ALA A 184 15.15 -10.80 -2.87
C ALA A 184 14.88 -10.21 -4.26
N VAL A 185 15.03 -8.88 -4.40
CA VAL A 185 15.00 -8.23 -5.70
C VAL A 185 16.18 -8.73 -6.53
N ASN A 186 15.95 -9.08 -7.79
CA ASN A 186 17.02 -9.57 -8.67
C ASN A 186 18.04 -8.45 -8.92
N SER A 187 19.34 -8.75 -8.77
CA SER A 187 20.45 -7.79 -8.87
C SER A 187 20.54 -7.07 -10.23
N THR A 188 19.87 -7.58 -11.27
CA THR A 188 19.81 -6.95 -12.61
C THR A 188 18.88 -5.73 -12.68
N GLU A 189 17.97 -5.56 -11.72
CA GLU A 189 17.07 -4.39 -11.66
C GLU A 189 17.68 -3.23 -10.84
N MET A 190 18.59 -3.51 -9.91
CA MET A 190 19.25 -2.50 -9.07
C MET A 190 20.31 -1.65 -9.82
N ASN A 191 20.81 -2.11 -10.97
CA ASN A 191 21.87 -1.44 -11.74
C ASN A 191 21.35 -0.53 -12.87
N LYS A 192 20.09 -0.09 -12.83
CA LYS A 192 19.48 0.76 -13.87
C LYS A 192 19.35 2.24 -13.51
N ASN A 193 19.99 2.70 -12.42
CA ASN A 193 20.07 4.11 -12.06
C ASN A 193 21.48 4.66 -12.29
#